data_AF-X1AV27-F1
#
_entry.id   AF-X1AV27-F1
#
_cell.length_a   1.000
_cell.length_b   1.000
_cell.length_c   1.000
_cell.angle_alpha   90.00
_cell.angle_beta   90.00
_cell.angle_gamma   90.00
#
_symmetry.space_group_name_H-M   'P 1'
#
loop_
_entity.id
_entity.type
_entity.pdbx_description
1 polymer ?
#
loop_
_entity_poly.entity_id
_entity_poly.type
_entity_poly.pdbx_seq_one_letter_code
_entity_poly.pdbx_strand_id
1 'polypeptide(L)' 'MTQHTKVYADIIYSHDDGGYYVSVWDHKAKDIETSDVFSDRLDAVDWVNEHYPEANTKTFE' A
#
# COMPACT_ATOMS: atom_id res chain seq x y z
N MET A 1 -11.97 18.72 -15.60
CA MET A 1 -10.67 18.01 -15.64
C MET A 1 -10.55 17.28 -14.32
N THR A 2 -10.72 15.96 -14.30
CA THR A 2 -10.58 15.17 -13.07
C THR A 2 -9.09 15.09 -12.78
N GLN A 3 -8.64 15.77 -11.74
CA GLN A 3 -7.26 15.64 -11.29
C GLN A 3 -7.11 14.22 -10.76
N HIS A 4 -6.47 13.33 -11.51
CA HIS A 4 -6.05 12.03 -10.98
C HIS A 4 -4.99 12.34 -9.93
N THR A 5 -5.40 12.30 -8.66
CA THR A 5 -4.47 12.49 -7.54
C THR A 5 -3.51 11.30 -7.60
N LYS A 6 -2.22 11.56 -7.78
CA LYS A 6 -1.23 10.49 -7.81
C LYS A 6 -1.14 9.84 -6.43
N VAL A 7 -1.32 8.52 -6.40
CA VAL A 7 -1.29 7.68 -5.20
C VAL A 7 -0.03 6.82 -5.21
N TYR A 8 0.45 6.49 -4.02
CA TYR A 8 1.58 5.61 -3.76
C TYR A 8 1.16 4.58 -2.73
N ALA A 9 1.78 3.40 -2.78
CA ALA A 9 1.53 2.32 -1.84
C ALA A 9 2.86 1.70 -1.41
N ASP A 10 3.08 1.58 -0.11
CA ASP A 10 4.24 0.92 0.46
C ASP A 10 3.79 -0.36 1.17
N ILE A 11 4.35 -1.50 0.77
CA ILE A 11 4.14 -2.80 1.40
C ILE A 11 5.29 -3.02 2.37
N ILE A 12 5.00 -3.13 3.66
CA ILE A 12 5.99 -3.11 4.73
C ILE A 12 5.85 -4.37 5.58
N TYR A 13 6.95 -5.08 5.82
CA TYR A 13 6.98 -6.20 6.75
C TYR A 13 7.01 -5.72 8.21
N SER A 14 6.00 -6.10 8.99
CA SER A 14 5.95 -5.94 10.45
C SER A 14 6.55 -7.18 11.10
N HIS A 15 7.72 -7.03 11.72
CA HIS A 15 8.35 -8.10 12.49
C HIS A 15 7.55 -8.46 13.75
N ASP A 16 6.83 -7.49 14.33
CA ASP A 16 6.03 -7.68 15.54
C ASP A 16 4.77 -8.51 15.24
N ASP A 17 4.12 -8.26 14.10
CA ASP A 17 2.91 -8.98 13.68
C ASP A 17 3.21 -10.22 12.81
N GLY A 18 4.46 -10.36 12.34
CA GLY A 18 4.91 -11.46 11.50
C GLY A 18 4.32 -11.46 10.09
N GLY A 19 3.93 -10.30 9.55
CA GLY A 19 3.24 -10.18 8.26
C GLY A 19 3.51 -8.85 7.56
N TYR A 20 2.80 -8.60 6.46
CA TYR A 20 2.94 -7.40 5.64
C TYR A 20 1.72 -6.50 5.79
N TYR A 21 1.90 -5.19 5.90
CA TYR A 21 0.81 -4.23 5.80
C TYR A 21 1.06 -3.26 4.64
N VAL A 22 0.01 -2.62 4.17
CA VAL A 22 0.06 -1.63 3.09
C VAL A 22 -0.22 -0.25 3.68
N SER A 23 0.68 0.69 3.42
CA SER A 23 0.46 2.11 3.67
C SER A 23 0.21 2.86 2.36
N VAL A 24 -0.93 3.53 2.26
CA VAL A 24 -1.35 4.27 1.05
C VAL A 24 -1.35 5.76 1.33
N TRP A 25 -0.73 6.53 0.45
CA TRP A 25 -0.48 7.96 0.62
C TRP A 25 -0.53 8.70 -0.70
N ASP A 26 -0.93 9.98 -0.65
CA ASP A 26 -1.00 10.83 -1.83
C ASP A 26 0.34 11.52 -2.16
N HIS A 27 0.41 12.18 -3.31
CA HIS A 27 1.58 12.98 -3.71
C HIS A 27 1.97 14.15 -2.80
N LYS A 28 1.15 14.48 -1.81
CA LYS A 28 1.45 15.48 -0.77
C LYS A 28 1.90 14.81 0.53
N ALA A 29 2.22 13.51 0.49
CA ALA A 29 2.58 12.68 1.64
C ALA A 29 1.49 12.68 2.72
N LYS A 30 0.21 12.78 2.33
CA LYS A 30 -0.91 12.60 3.24
C LYS A 30 -1.34 11.14 3.22
N ASP A 31 -1.45 10.55 4.41
CA ASP A 31 -1.99 9.20 4.57
C ASP A 31 -3.46 9.16 4.11
N ILE A 32 -3.75 8.17 3.28
CA ILE A 32 -5.09 7.86 2.78
C ILE A 32 -5.65 6.70 3.59
N GLU A 33 -4.88 5.61 3.69
CA GLU A 33 -5.32 4.36 4.28
C GLU A 33 -4.12 3.52 4.74
N THR A 34 -4.35 2.69 5.75
CA THR A 34 -3.45 1.60 6.13
C THR A 34 -4.27 0.33 6.20
N SER A 35 -3.83 -0.73 5.53
CA SER A 35 -4.53 -2.02 5.52
C SER A 35 -4.36 -2.78 6.84
N ASP A 36 -5.11 -3.87 6.99
CA ASP A 36 -4.78 -4.94 7.93
C ASP A 36 -3.47 -5.65 7.54
N VAL A 37 -2.99 -6.53 8.43
CA VAL A 37 -1.77 -7.34 8.21
C VAL A 37 -2.12 -8.58 7.37
N PHE A 38 -1.39 -8.75 6.28
CA PHE A 38 -1.39 -9.91 5.40
C PHE A 38 -0.31 -10.92 5.82
N SER A 39 -0.61 -12.21 5.70
CA SER A 39 0.36 -13.28 5.99
C SER A 39 1.44 -13.43 4.90
N ASP A 40 1.14 -13.03 3.67
CA ASP A 40 2.04 -13.12 2.53
C ASP A 40 2.17 -11.77 1.81
N ARG A 41 3.35 -11.53 1.23
CA ARG A 41 3.64 -10.31 0.46
C ARG A 41 2.77 -10.22 -0.79
N LEU A 42 2.53 -11.34 -1.46
CA LEU A 42 1.74 -11.38 -2.69
C LEU A 42 0.29 -11.01 -2.42
N ASP A 43 -0.28 -11.43 -1.28
CA ASP A 43 -1.63 -11.02 -0.88
C ASP A 43 -1.72 -9.49 -0.68
N ALA A 44 -0.69 -8.88 -0.08
CA ALA A 44 -0.60 -7.42 0.05
C ALA A 44 -0.46 -6.72 -1.31
N VAL A 45 0.29 -7.30 -2.26
CA VAL A 45 0.42 -6.78 -3.63
C VAL A 45 -0.91 -6.86 -4.37
N ASP A 46 -1.60 -7.99 -4.28
CA ASP A 46 -2.89 -8.20 -4.93
C ASP A 46 -3.94 -7.24 -4.38
N TRP A 47 -3.94 -7.01 -3.06
CA TRP A 47 -4.79 -6.00 -2.44
C TRP A 47 -4.54 -4.60 -3.01
N VAL A 48 -3.28 -4.18 -3.15
CA VAL A 48 -2.94 -2.87 -3.76
C VAL A 48 -3.42 -2.80 -5.19
N ASN A 49 -3.23 -3.86 -5.99
CA ASN A 49 -3.65 -3.87 -7.39
C ASN A 49 -5.18 -3.82 -7.54
N GLU A 50 -5.93 -4.37 -6.59
CA GLU A 50 -7.40 -4.33 -6.60
C GLU A 50 -7.95 -2.97 -6.16
N HIS A 51 -7.36 -2.37 -5.11
CA HIS A 51 -7.90 -1.14 -4.49
C HIS A 51 -7.30 0.14 -5.07
N TYR A 52 -6.04 0.09 -5.50
CA TYR A 52 -5.25 1.21 -5.98
C TYR A 52 -4.41 0.82 -7.22
N PRO A 53 -5.03 0.41 -8.34
CA PRO A 53 -4.33 -0.11 -9.52
C PRO A 53 -3.35 0.89 -10.16
N GLU A 54 -3.55 2.19 -9.95
CA GLU A 54 -2.64 3.25 -10.42
C GLU A 54 -1.54 3.65 -9.41
N ALA A 55 -1.50 3.03 -8.23
CA ALA A 55 -0.48 3.36 -7.23
C ALA A 55 0.91 2.97 -7.71
N ASN A 56 1.90 3.83 -7.41
CA ASN A 56 3.29 3.43 -7.53
C ASN A 56 3.69 2.63 -6.28
N THR A 57 3.72 1.31 -6.43
CA THR A 57 3.92 0.36 -5.32
C THR A 57 5.41 0.09 -5.05
N LYS A 58 5.80 0.10 -3.79
CA LYS A 58 7.13 -0.34 -3.32
C LYS A 58 7.00 -1.34 -2.18
N THR A 59 7.99 -2.22 -2.05
CA THR A 59 8.07 -3.19 -0.94
C THR A 59 9.31 -2.90 -0.09
N PHE A 60 9.14 -2.98 1.23
CA PHE A 60 10.20 -2.87 2.24
C PHE A 60 10.16 -4.08 3.17
N GLU A 61 11.34 -4.58 3.53
CA GLU A 61 11.58 -5.72 4.42
C GLU A 61 12.34 -5.28 5.68
#